data_AF-A0A975H1P1-F1
#
_entry.id   AF-A0A975H1P1-F1
#
_cell.length_a   1.000
_cell.length_b   1.000
_cell.length_c   1.000
_cell.angle_alpha   90.00
_cell.angle_beta   90.00
_cell.angle_gamma   90.00
#
_symmetry.space_group_name_H-M   'P 1'
#
loop_
_entity.id
_entity.type
_entity.pdbx_description
1 polymer ?
#
loop_
_entity_poly.entity_id
_entity_poly.type
_entity_poly.pdbx_seq_one_letter_code
_entity_poly.pdbx_strand_id
1 'polypeptide(L)'
;MAAAASDWISVWRIATDTPDYTADDLTGTGARVTGGRWNARGTPLIYASTSRALACLETVVHLGGGIGLPLNRYLVRIDIPAALWAARTLFDADQHVGWDAVPAGRVSIAWGSAWAAQGGSVLAQVPSVVVPEEHNLLINPAHPQAAQLRVAKLRRWLYDPRALRVPM
;
A
#
# COMPACT_ATOMS: atom_id res chain seq x y z
N MET A 1 13.97 20.55 27.84
CA MET A 1 13.25 20.72 26.57
C MET A 1 12.95 19.34 26.02
N ALA A 2 11.71 18.85 26.16
CA ALA A 2 11.32 17.58 25.57
C ALA A 2 11.40 17.71 24.05
N ALA A 3 12.06 16.76 23.38
CA ALA A 3 12.04 16.67 21.93
C ALA A 3 10.57 16.57 21.50
N ALA A 4 10.11 17.49 20.65
CA ALA A 4 8.79 17.38 20.04
C ALA A 4 8.71 16.01 19.38
N ALA A 5 7.78 15.17 19.85
CA ALA A 5 7.47 13.91 19.19
C ALA A 5 7.24 14.26 17.72
N SER A 6 8.01 13.66 16.83
CA SER A 6 7.87 13.96 15.41
C SER A 6 6.55 13.32 14.98
N ASP A 7 5.51 14.13 14.76
CA ASP A 7 4.13 13.68 14.47
C ASP A 7 4.02 13.02 13.08
N TRP A 8 4.57 11.82 12.96
CA TRP A 8 4.54 11.00 11.75
C TRP A 8 3.81 9.69 12.02
N ILE A 9 2.99 9.28 11.07
CA ILE A 9 2.37 7.95 11.04
C ILE A 9 3.14 7.12 10.02
N SER A 10 3.67 5.97 10.43
CA SER A 10 4.35 5.05 9.53
C SER A 10 3.39 3.99 8.98
N VAL A 11 3.34 3.85 7.66
CA VAL A 11 2.69 2.74 6.95
C VAL A 11 3.71 1.91 6.18
N TRP A 12 3.32 0.71 5.78
CA TRP A 12 4.24 -0.34 5.35
C TRP A 12 3.89 -0.89 3.98
N ARG A 13 4.92 -1.22 3.20
CA ARG A 13 4.79 -1.93 1.92
C ARG A 13 5.84 -3.04 1.86
N ILE A 14 5.51 -4.14 1.18
CA ILE A 14 6.48 -5.15 0.79
C ILE A 14 6.56 -5.17 -0.73
N ALA A 15 7.56 -4.49 -1.27
CA ALA A 15 7.71 -4.23 -2.70
C ALA A 15 9.02 -4.82 -3.25
N THR A 16 9.11 -4.89 -4.57
CA THR A 16 10.27 -5.40 -5.32
C THR A 16 10.94 -4.27 -6.07
N ASP A 17 12.25 -4.37 -6.27
CA ASP A 17 12.87 -3.62 -7.36
C ASP A 17 12.59 -4.35 -8.68
N THR A 18 12.33 -3.58 -9.73
CA THR A 18 12.15 -4.04 -11.09
C THR A 18 13.12 -3.26 -12.00
N PRO A 19 13.29 -3.66 -13.27
CA PRO A 19 14.06 -2.85 -14.22
C PRO A 19 13.53 -1.41 -14.39
N ASP A 20 12.23 -1.19 -14.16
CA ASP A 20 11.56 0.08 -14.44
C ASP A 20 11.37 0.99 -13.21
N TYR A 21 11.36 0.43 -12.00
CA TYR A 21 11.14 1.16 -10.74
C TYR A 21 11.65 0.38 -9.52
N THR A 22 12.01 1.09 -8.46
CA THR A 22 12.50 0.52 -7.19
C THR A 22 11.37 0.28 -6.18
N ALA A 23 11.65 -0.50 -5.14
CA ALA A 23 10.67 -0.82 -4.09
C ALA A 23 10.15 0.43 -3.33
N ASP A 24 10.96 1.48 -3.24
CA ASP A 24 10.64 2.78 -2.64
C ASP A 24 10.06 3.80 -3.64
N ASP A 25 9.67 3.35 -4.83
CA ASP A 25 8.93 4.18 -5.80
C ASP A 25 7.63 4.75 -5.19
N LEU A 26 7.53 6.08 -5.27
CA LEU A 26 6.34 6.87 -4.94
C LEU A 26 5.67 7.47 -6.19
N THR A 27 5.94 6.96 -7.39
CA THR A 27 5.21 7.37 -8.61
C THR A 27 3.96 6.52 -8.85
N GLY A 28 3.84 5.35 -8.20
CA GLY A 28 2.70 4.45 -8.38
C GLY A 28 2.73 3.71 -9.72
N THR A 29 3.91 3.57 -10.33
CA THR A 29 4.06 3.01 -11.69
C THR A 29 3.57 1.57 -11.79
N GLY A 30 3.87 0.72 -10.80
CA GLY A 30 3.40 -0.67 -10.77
C GLY A 30 1.87 -0.77 -10.88
N ALA A 31 1.15 -0.10 -9.97
CA ALA A 31 -0.32 -0.11 -9.97
C ALA A 31 -0.90 0.55 -11.22
N ARG A 32 -0.26 1.60 -11.76
CA ARG A 32 -0.67 2.24 -13.02
C ARG A 32 -0.67 1.24 -14.17
N VAL A 33 0.37 0.41 -14.28
CA VAL A 33 0.53 -0.56 -15.36
C VAL A 33 -0.44 -1.74 -15.20
N THR A 34 -0.52 -2.31 -14.00
CA THR A 34 -1.28 -3.55 -13.78
C THR A 34 -2.76 -3.32 -13.52
N GLY A 35 -3.11 -2.17 -12.94
CA GLY A 35 -4.36 -2.01 -12.19
C GLY A 35 -4.27 -2.69 -10.82
N GLY A 36 -5.31 -2.53 -10.02
CA GLY A 36 -5.43 -3.15 -8.70
C GLY A 36 -6.87 -3.12 -8.21
N ARG A 37 -7.11 -3.54 -6.95
CA ARG A 37 -8.45 -3.52 -6.36
C ARG A 37 -9.08 -2.13 -6.38
N TRP A 38 -8.27 -1.09 -6.19
CA TRP A 38 -8.70 0.28 -6.01
C TRP A 38 -8.29 1.21 -7.16
N ASN A 39 -7.78 0.69 -8.28
CA ASN A 39 -7.46 1.51 -9.44
C ASN A 39 -7.59 0.75 -10.76
N ALA A 40 -8.13 1.44 -11.76
CA ALA A 40 -8.04 1.01 -13.15
C ALA A 40 -6.59 1.12 -13.67
N ARG A 41 -6.29 0.35 -14.71
CA ARG A 41 -5.06 0.55 -15.50
C ARG A 41 -5.02 2.00 -16.02
N GLY A 42 -3.84 2.60 -15.96
CA GLY A 42 -3.62 4.01 -16.30
C GLY A 42 -3.76 4.98 -15.11
N THR A 43 -4.41 4.60 -14.01
CA THR A 43 -4.47 5.42 -12.80
C THR A 43 -3.33 5.05 -11.85
N PRO A 44 -2.34 5.93 -11.59
CA PRO A 44 -1.28 5.65 -10.63
C PRO A 44 -1.81 5.72 -9.20
N LEU A 45 -1.50 4.69 -8.41
CA LEU A 45 -1.72 4.67 -6.96
C LEU A 45 -0.58 3.93 -6.27
N ILE A 46 -0.30 4.30 -5.03
CA ILE A 46 0.60 3.55 -4.15
C ILE A 46 -0.25 2.89 -3.07
N TYR A 47 -0.02 1.60 -2.87
CA TYR A 47 -0.71 0.79 -1.86
C TYR A 47 0.22 0.54 -0.69
N ALA A 48 -0.24 0.82 0.52
CA ALA A 48 0.42 0.50 1.77
C ALA A 48 -0.57 -0.08 2.79
N SER A 49 -0.05 -0.58 3.89
CA SER A 49 -0.82 -1.15 4.99
C SER A 49 -0.45 -0.47 6.31
N THR A 50 -1.40 -0.35 7.22
CA THR A 50 -1.17 0.26 8.55
C THR A 50 -0.24 -0.58 9.43
N SER A 51 -0.14 -1.88 9.16
CA SER A 51 0.75 -2.80 9.86
C SER A 51 1.66 -3.56 8.89
N ARG A 52 2.83 -3.99 9.40
CA ARG A 52 3.75 -4.87 8.65
C ARG A 52 3.15 -6.26 8.43
N ALA A 53 2.33 -6.72 9.38
CA ALA A 53 1.65 -8.00 9.32
C ALA A 53 0.63 -8.01 8.18
N LEU A 54 -0.16 -6.94 8.05
CA LEU A 54 -1.12 -6.79 6.95
C LEU A 54 -0.42 -6.68 5.60
N ALA A 55 0.66 -5.89 5.51
CA ALA A 55 1.45 -5.81 4.27
C ALA A 55 1.98 -7.19 3.83
N CYS A 56 2.37 -8.03 4.80
CA CYS A 56 2.77 -9.42 4.55
C CYS A 56 1.61 -10.24 4.00
N LEU A 57 0.47 -10.22 4.69
CA LEU A 57 -0.71 -11.00 4.35
C LEU A 57 -1.24 -10.64 2.95
N GLU A 58 -1.39 -9.35 2.65
CA GLU A 58 -1.80 -8.84 1.33
C GLU A 58 -0.86 -9.33 0.23
N THR A 59 0.46 -9.27 0.46
CA THR A 59 1.44 -9.70 -0.54
C THR A 59 1.42 -11.22 -0.75
N VAL A 60 1.23 -12.01 0.31
CA VAL A 60 1.14 -13.49 0.21
C VAL A 60 -0.12 -13.91 -0.55
N VAL A 61 -1.27 -13.31 -0.20
CA VAL A 61 -2.55 -13.60 -0.88
C VAL A 61 -2.47 -13.19 -2.35
N HIS A 62 -1.89 -12.02 -2.65
CA HIS A 62 -1.72 -11.55 -4.03
C HIS A 62 -0.85 -12.48 -4.88
N LEU A 63 0.10 -13.20 -4.27
CA LEU A 63 0.95 -14.20 -4.94
C LEU A 63 0.27 -15.57 -5.10
N GLY A 64 -1.02 -15.68 -4.82
CA GLY A 64 -1.77 -16.94 -4.95
C GLY A 64 -1.43 -17.96 -3.87
N GLY A 65 -1.01 -17.51 -2.68
CA GLY A 65 -0.70 -18.37 -1.54
C GLY A 65 0.60 -19.17 -1.65
N GLY A 66 1.28 -19.14 -2.81
CA GLY A 66 2.57 -19.75 -3.02
C GLY A 66 3.71 -18.81 -2.62
N ILE A 67 4.38 -19.11 -1.50
CA ILE A 67 5.72 -18.57 -1.21
C ILE A 67 6.72 -19.32 -2.11
N GLY A 68 6.58 -19.15 -3.42
CA GLY A 68 7.42 -19.78 -4.42
C GLY A 68 8.63 -18.91 -4.71
N LEU A 69 9.81 -19.42 -4.32
CA LEU A 69 11.16 -18.92 -4.66
C LEU A 69 11.56 -17.58 -4.02
N PRO A 70 12.87 -17.30 -3.82
CA PRO A 70 13.31 -16.07 -3.18
C PRO A 70 12.90 -14.86 -4.05
N LEU A 71 11.86 -14.15 -3.62
CA LEU A 71 11.47 -12.90 -4.23
C LEU A 71 12.35 -11.79 -3.63
N ASN A 72 12.98 -10.99 -4.49
CA ASN A 72 13.74 -9.79 -4.11
C ASN A 72 12.79 -8.72 -3.56
N ARG A 73 12.27 -8.95 -2.36
CA ARG A 73 11.31 -8.09 -1.68
C ARG A 73 11.96 -7.35 -0.53
N TYR A 74 11.44 -6.16 -0.27
CA TYR A 74 11.95 -5.27 0.75
C TYR A 74 10.80 -4.73 1.57
N LEU A 75 11.06 -4.61 2.88
CA LEU A 75 10.20 -3.84 3.74
C LEU A 75 10.46 -2.35 3.49
N VAL A 76 9.42 -1.65 3.10
CA VAL A 76 9.45 -0.20 2.85
C VAL A 76 8.55 0.47 3.85
N ARG A 77 9.09 1.51 4.50
CA ARG A 77 8.35 2.41 5.39
C ARG A 77 7.99 3.66 4.62
N ILE A 78 6.76 4.12 4.76
CA ILE A 78 6.33 5.45 4.32
C ILE A 78 5.88 6.20 5.56
N ASP A 79 6.55 7.32 5.86
CA ASP A 79 6.22 8.22 6.95
C ASP A 79 5.33 9.34 6.42
N ILE A 80 4.19 9.52 7.08
CA ILE A 80 3.11 10.42 6.71
C ILE A 80 2.99 11.51 7.79
N PRO A 81 3.02 12.80 7.44
CA PRO A 81 2.73 13.87 8.40
C PRO A 81 1.35 13.68 9.04
N ALA A 82 1.22 13.89 10.36
CA ALA A 82 -0.04 13.74 11.06
C ALA A 82 -1.18 14.60 10.50
N ALA A 83 -0.86 15.78 9.96
CA ALA A 83 -1.86 16.62 9.28
C ALA A 83 -2.45 15.94 8.04
N LEU A 84 -1.63 15.28 7.21
CA LEU A 84 -2.13 14.54 6.05
C LEU A 84 -2.90 13.29 6.48
N TRP A 85 -2.46 12.61 7.54
CA TRP A 85 -3.18 11.49 8.13
C TRP A 85 -4.56 11.91 8.65
N ALA A 86 -4.66 13.03 9.36
CA ALA A 86 -5.91 13.56 9.88
C ALA A 86 -6.88 13.96 8.75
N ALA A 87 -6.36 14.48 7.63
CA ALA A 87 -7.13 14.89 6.46
C ALA A 87 -7.43 13.76 5.46
N ARG A 88 -7.12 12.49 5.78
CA ARG A 88 -7.33 11.37 4.87
C ARG A 88 -8.82 11.12 4.60
N THR A 89 -9.14 10.68 3.38
CA THR A 89 -10.47 10.16 3.05
C THR A 89 -10.65 8.80 3.73
N LEU A 90 -11.79 8.59 4.39
CA LEU A 90 -12.18 7.29 4.91
C LEU A 90 -13.18 6.65 3.93
N PHE A 91 -12.89 5.45 3.48
CA PHE A 91 -13.82 4.68 2.66
C PHE A 91 -14.98 4.16 3.52
N ASP A 92 -16.20 4.37 3.03
CA ASP A 92 -17.42 3.87 3.66
C ASP A 92 -17.82 2.55 2.99
N ALA A 93 -17.56 1.43 3.65
CA ALA A 93 -17.86 0.10 3.11
C ALA A 93 -19.36 -0.17 2.98
N ASP A 94 -20.18 0.37 3.90
CA ASP A 94 -21.63 0.13 3.95
C ASP A 94 -22.33 0.80 2.75
N GLN A 95 -21.80 1.92 2.28
CA GLN A 95 -22.29 2.61 1.10
C GLN A 95 -21.83 2.01 -0.23
N HIS A 96 -20.88 1.06 -0.21
CA HIS A 96 -20.22 0.54 -1.40
C HIS A 96 -20.25 -1.00 -1.43
N VAL A 97 -21.45 -1.58 -1.34
CA VAL A 97 -21.66 -3.03 -1.44
C VAL A 97 -20.97 -3.61 -2.68
N GLY A 98 -20.15 -4.65 -2.48
CA GLY A 98 -19.35 -5.30 -3.53
C GLY A 98 -17.92 -4.77 -3.67
N TRP A 99 -17.46 -3.88 -2.78
CA TRP A 99 -16.06 -3.43 -2.72
C TRP A 99 -15.06 -4.58 -2.48
N ASP A 100 -15.53 -5.61 -1.79
CA ASP A 100 -14.80 -6.80 -1.35
C ASP A 100 -14.88 -7.97 -2.36
N ALA A 101 -15.53 -7.79 -3.52
CA ALA A 101 -15.63 -8.83 -4.54
C ALA A 101 -14.28 -9.47 -4.87
N VAL A 102 -14.29 -10.79 -5.10
CA VAL A 102 -13.10 -11.58 -5.47
C VAL A 102 -13.41 -12.41 -6.72
N PRO A 103 -12.75 -12.16 -7.88
CA PRO A 103 -11.77 -11.08 -8.13
C PRO A 103 -12.34 -9.67 -7.96
N ALA A 104 -11.45 -8.68 -7.78
CA ALA A 104 -11.86 -7.29 -7.58
C ALA A 104 -12.77 -6.79 -8.71
N GLY A 105 -13.93 -6.25 -8.31
CA GLY A 105 -14.99 -5.81 -9.23
C GLY A 105 -15.01 -4.30 -9.46
N ARG A 106 -16.01 -3.85 -10.23
CA ARG A 106 -16.18 -2.45 -10.62
C ARG A 106 -16.29 -1.49 -9.43
N VAL A 107 -16.87 -1.91 -8.31
CA VAL A 107 -17.19 -1.03 -7.18
C VAL A 107 -15.94 -0.39 -6.59
N SER A 108 -14.97 -1.21 -6.13
CA SER A 108 -13.73 -0.71 -5.53
C SER A 108 -12.84 0.00 -6.56
N ILE A 109 -12.79 -0.51 -7.79
CA ILE A 109 -11.99 0.07 -8.87
C ILE A 109 -12.50 1.46 -9.23
N ALA A 110 -13.82 1.60 -9.44
CA ALA A 110 -14.42 2.88 -9.82
C ALA A 110 -14.29 3.91 -8.70
N TRP A 111 -14.51 3.51 -7.44
CA TRP A 111 -14.34 4.40 -6.30
C TRP A 111 -12.91 4.94 -6.20
N GLY A 112 -11.92 4.06 -6.19
CA GLY A 112 -10.52 4.48 -5.97
C GLY A 112 -9.95 5.25 -7.16
N SER A 113 -10.31 4.90 -8.40
CA SER A 113 -9.96 5.70 -9.59
C SER A 113 -10.62 7.08 -9.57
N ALA A 114 -11.89 7.19 -9.15
CA ALA A 114 -12.56 8.48 -9.03
C ALA A 114 -11.94 9.35 -7.93
N TRP A 115 -11.65 8.78 -6.76
CA TRP A 115 -10.95 9.46 -5.68
C TRP A 115 -9.59 10.00 -6.13
N ALA A 116 -8.79 9.17 -6.82
CA ALA A 116 -7.49 9.57 -7.34
C ALA A 116 -7.58 10.71 -8.36
N ALA A 117 -8.58 10.66 -9.25
CA ALA A 117 -8.81 11.70 -10.26
C ALA A 117 -9.30 13.02 -9.67
N GLN A 118 -10.13 12.97 -8.62
CA GLN A 118 -10.64 14.16 -7.93
C GLN A 118 -9.53 14.90 -7.17
N GLY A 119 -8.55 14.18 -6.62
CA GLY A 119 -7.41 14.79 -5.95
C GLY A 119 -7.77 15.60 -4.70
N GLY A 120 -8.88 15.27 -4.03
CA GLY A 120 -9.33 16.00 -2.82
C GLY A 120 -8.51 15.71 -1.55
N SER A 121 -7.71 14.64 -1.55
CA SER A 121 -6.80 14.29 -0.46
C SER A 121 -5.61 13.49 -0.97
N VAL A 122 -4.50 13.49 -0.21
CA VAL A 122 -3.31 12.67 -0.52
C VAL A 122 -3.57 11.19 -0.25
N LEU A 123 -4.39 10.90 0.76
CA LEU A 123 -4.54 9.58 1.37
C LEU A 123 -6.00 9.15 1.39
N ALA A 124 -6.24 7.89 1.07
CA ALA A 124 -7.51 7.21 1.34
C ALA A 124 -7.25 5.96 2.18
N GLN A 125 -7.92 5.84 3.31
CA GLN A 125 -7.92 4.64 4.14
C GLN A 125 -9.06 3.73 3.68
N VAL A 126 -8.71 2.48 3.36
CA VAL A 126 -9.64 1.46 2.85
C VAL A 126 -9.49 0.18 3.67
N PRO A 127 -10.56 -0.60 3.89
CA PRO A 127 -10.45 -1.90 4.55
C PRO A 127 -9.62 -2.88 3.70
N SER A 128 -8.93 -3.80 4.37
CA SER A 128 -8.34 -4.95 3.69
C SER A 128 -9.45 -5.93 3.32
N VAL A 129 -9.38 -6.52 2.12
CA VAL A 129 -10.30 -7.61 1.76
C VAL A 129 -9.95 -8.90 2.52
N VAL A 130 -8.73 -9.01 3.05
CA VAL A 130 -8.28 -10.20 3.79
C VAL A 130 -8.66 -10.11 5.27
N VAL A 131 -8.54 -8.92 5.88
CA VAL A 131 -8.91 -8.64 7.27
C VAL A 131 -9.68 -7.32 7.31
N PRO A 132 -11.02 -7.33 7.13
CA PRO A 132 -11.83 -6.10 7.00
C PRO A 132 -11.73 -5.11 8.17
N GLU A 133 -11.36 -5.59 9.37
CA GLU A 133 -11.16 -4.78 10.56
C GLU A 133 -9.82 -4.00 10.54
N GLU A 134 -8.87 -4.43 9.71
CA GLU A 134 -7.61 -3.73 9.46
C GLU A 134 -7.64 -2.95 8.14
N HIS A 135 -6.73 -1.99 8.01
CA HIS A 135 -6.81 -0.99 6.95
C HIS A 135 -5.55 -0.96 6.08
N ASN A 136 -5.79 -0.90 4.78
CA ASN A 136 -4.81 -0.43 3.82
C ASN A 136 -4.94 1.08 3.62
N LEU A 137 -3.90 1.65 3.02
CA LEU A 137 -3.83 3.04 2.64
C LEU A 137 -3.51 3.14 1.16
N LEU A 138 -4.33 3.90 0.44
CA LEU A 138 -4.06 4.36 -0.91
C LEU A 138 -3.42 5.75 -0.81
N ILE A 139 -2.36 5.96 -1.57
CA ILE A 139 -1.71 7.27 -1.68
C ILE A 139 -1.80 7.70 -3.14
N ASN A 140 -2.28 8.92 -3.36
CA ASN A 140 -2.37 9.53 -4.67
C ASN A 140 -1.05 10.28 -4.99
N PRO A 141 -0.17 9.72 -5.84
CA PRO A 141 1.11 10.34 -6.15
C PRO A 141 0.98 11.63 -6.98
N ALA A 142 -0.17 11.85 -7.64
CA ALA A 142 -0.42 13.06 -8.41
C ALA A 142 -0.84 14.26 -7.54
N HIS A 143 -1.18 14.03 -6.25
CA HIS A 143 -1.55 15.10 -5.35
C HIS A 143 -0.30 15.93 -4.96
N PRO A 144 -0.30 17.27 -5.05
CA PRO A 144 0.91 18.08 -4.79
C PRO A 144 1.54 17.88 -3.41
N GLN A 145 0.71 17.68 -2.38
CA GLN A 145 1.17 17.41 -1.02
C GLN A 145 1.80 16.01 -0.81
N ALA A 146 1.74 15.10 -1.81
CA ALA A 146 2.43 13.81 -1.74
C ALA A 146 3.96 13.97 -1.63
N ALA A 147 4.52 15.10 -2.08
CA ALA A 147 5.93 15.44 -1.91
C ALA A 147 6.38 15.57 -0.43
N GLN A 148 5.43 15.67 0.52
CA GLN A 148 5.73 15.72 1.96
C GLN A 148 5.97 14.34 2.57
N LEU A 149 5.65 13.27 1.83
CA LEU A 149 5.85 11.90 2.29
C LEU A 149 7.34 11.55 2.31
N ARG A 150 7.75 10.75 3.28
CA ARG A 150 9.11 10.21 3.34
C ARG A 150 9.08 8.71 3.16
N VAL A 151 9.90 8.19 2.26
CA VAL A 151 10.00 6.75 2.01
C VAL A 151 11.38 6.25 2.38
N ALA A 152 11.45 5.07 2.99
CA ALA A 152 12.70 4.40 3.30
C ALA A 152 12.57 2.90 3.07
N LYS A 153 13.44 2.37 2.20
CA LYS A 153 13.67 0.95 2.03
C LYS A 153 14.55 0.44 3.16
N LEU A 154 13.99 -0.31 4.10
CA LEU A 154 14.66 -0.61 5.37
C LEU A 154 15.55 -1.85 5.31
N ARG A 155 15.01 -2.96 4.78
CA ARG A 155 15.69 -4.26 4.75
C ARG A 155 15.01 -5.20 3.77
N ARG A 156 15.70 -6.30 3.42
CA ARG A 156 15.06 -7.42 2.74
C ARG A 156 13.90 -7.98 3.58
N TRP A 157 12.85 -8.41 2.89
CA TRP A 157 11.73 -9.11 3.50
C TRP A 157 11.87 -10.62 3.24
N LEU A 158 11.96 -11.38 4.33
CA LEU A 158 12.04 -12.83 4.31
C LEU A 158 10.76 -13.36 4.97
N TYR A 159 9.92 -14.05 4.21
CA TYR A 159 8.65 -14.60 4.73
C TYR A 159 8.87 -15.75 5.71
N ASP A 160 9.86 -16.61 5.44
CA ASP A 160 10.36 -17.56 6.42
C ASP A 160 11.89 -17.38 6.57
N PRO A 161 12.36 -16.69 7.62
CA PRO A 161 13.78 -16.56 7.89
C PRO A 161 14.44 -17.90 8.27
N ARG A 162 13.66 -18.92 8.68
CA ARG A 162 14.17 -20.25 9.07
C ARG A 162 14.48 -21.12 7.86
N ALA A 163 13.83 -20.86 6.71
CA ALA A 163 14.09 -21.57 5.46
C ALA A 163 15.50 -21.32 4.88
N LEU A 164 16.23 -20.33 5.40
CA LEU A 164 17.63 -20.04 5.03
C LEU A 164 18.66 -20.84 5.85
N ARG A 165 18.25 -21.76 6.73
CA ARG A 165 19.18 -22.69 7.38
C ARG A 165 19.65 -23.74 6.37
N VAL A 166 20.83 -23.51 5.79
CA VAL A 166 21.59 -24.56 5.09
C VAL A 166 21.95 -25.64 6.12
N PRO A 167 21.74 -26.94 5.86
CA PRO A 167 22.26 -27.99 6.72
C PRO A 167 23.78 -27.84 6.81
N MET A 168 24.32 -27.94 8.02
CA MET A 168 25.76 -28.01 8.26
C MET A 168 26.33 -29.32 7.70
#